data_AF-A0A1F3VB31-F1
#
_entry.id   AF-A0A1F3VB31-F1
#
_cell.length_a   1.000
_cell.length_b   1.000
_cell.length_c   1.000
_cell.angle_alpha   90.00
_cell.angle_beta   90.00
_cell.angle_gamma   90.00
#
_symmetry.space_group_name_H-M   'P 1'
#
loop_
_entity.id
_entity.type
_entity.pdbx_description
1 polymer ?
#
loop_
_entity_poly.entity_id
_entity_poly.type
_entity_poly.pdbx_seq_one_letter_code
_entity_poly.pdbx_strand_id
1 'polypeptide(L)'
;MEFGAFLIALFVTMGVKISVIFTTLFLLWKMIKLRVVQKELLAESVANQESYKIFNLLFWSLILFFFSEVFCGIETYILMRSDYLGRITHSLSSSTGLAVFLLGLFMLLDKHLIRFAKPKCMFIPVCRECTLFSENNCKFSKMVIIFFLFVLLACLPPFFASTDYMGAEVEKFTLPFAGLNNWYDGTLLPLLQRLNPNYIPVRNAIYLDRAPQILDYRLTPLVALIFIFTGLILYLAKDQRRRTAGINLAILGIGLIGFTYYELVLNRATNDLFVGAVGHEIGELLYLLFFYQLLKIFYMRPPHVKI
;
A
#
# COMPACT_ATOMS: atom_id res chain seq x y z
N MET A 1 20.23 -28.19 1.49
CA MET A 1 18.82 -27.90 1.09
C MET A 1 18.48 -26.41 1.22
N GLU A 2 19.12 -25.68 2.13
CA GLU A 2 18.84 -24.26 2.40
C GLU A 2 19.41 -23.30 1.33
N PHE A 3 20.31 -23.77 0.47
CA PHE A 3 21.01 -22.93 -0.51
C PHE A 3 20.10 -22.38 -1.63
N GLY A 4 19.11 -23.16 -2.08
CA GLY A 4 18.15 -22.67 -3.08
C GLY A 4 17.22 -21.57 -2.56
N ALA A 5 16.72 -21.75 -1.34
CA ALA A 5 15.97 -20.71 -0.62
C ALA A 5 16.83 -19.46 -0.39
N PHE A 6 18.12 -19.62 -0.06
CA PHE A 6 19.07 -18.51 0.08
C PHE A 6 19.26 -17.73 -1.23
N LEU A 7 19.43 -18.39 -2.38
CA LEU A 7 19.57 -17.71 -3.68
C LEU A 7 18.29 -16.97 -4.08
N ILE A 8 17.12 -17.57 -3.86
CA ILE A 8 15.84 -16.92 -4.13
C ILE A 8 15.68 -15.69 -3.24
N ALA A 9 15.96 -15.83 -1.93
CA ALA A 9 15.95 -14.69 -1.01
C ALA A 9 16.88 -13.58 -1.48
N LEU A 10 18.11 -13.92 -1.90
CA LEU A 10 19.07 -12.93 -2.42
C LEU A 10 18.58 -12.27 -3.71
N PHE A 11 17.96 -13.01 -4.63
CA PHE A 11 17.37 -12.44 -5.84
C PHE A 11 16.20 -11.50 -5.54
N VAL A 12 15.33 -11.87 -4.59
CA VAL A 12 14.20 -11.02 -4.17
C VAL A 12 14.74 -9.75 -3.51
N THR A 13 15.64 -9.89 -2.53
CA THR A 13 16.20 -8.78 -1.77
C THR A 13 17.10 -7.87 -2.63
N MET A 14 17.96 -8.40 -3.49
CA MET A 14 18.89 -7.58 -4.28
C MET A 14 18.35 -7.21 -5.66
N GLY A 15 17.57 -8.07 -6.30
CA GLY A 15 17.04 -7.81 -7.64
C GLY A 15 15.77 -6.96 -7.58
N VAL A 16 14.76 -7.47 -6.87
CA VAL A 16 13.43 -6.86 -6.86
C VAL A 16 13.39 -5.64 -5.92
N LYS A 17 13.78 -5.80 -4.65
CA LYS A 17 13.69 -4.70 -3.66
C LYS A 17 14.49 -3.48 -4.04
N ILE A 18 15.74 -3.68 -4.46
CA ILE A 18 16.61 -2.58 -4.90
C ILE A 18 15.96 -1.81 -6.06
N SER A 19 15.32 -2.51 -6.99
CA SER A 19 14.59 -1.88 -8.10
C SER A 19 13.39 -1.06 -7.60
N VAL A 20 12.64 -1.55 -6.62
CA VAL A 20 11.53 -0.82 -5.98
C VAL A 20 12.05 0.43 -5.25
N ILE A 21 13.11 0.32 -4.46
CA ILE A 21 13.75 1.44 -3.76
C ILE A 21 14.23 2.51 -4.75
N PHE A 22 14.99 2.13 -5.78
CA PHE A 22 15.50 3.09 -6.77
C PHE A 22 14.37 3.76 -7.55
N THR A 23 13.33 3.02 -7.93
CA THR A 23 12.16 3.57 -8.62
C THR A 23 11.44 4.57 -7.72
N THR A 24 11.29 4.25 -6.43
CA THR A 24 10.69 5.15 -5.43
C THR A 24 11.49 6.44 -5.29
N LEU A 25 12.82 6.34 -5.13
CA LEU A 25 13.72 7.49 -5.06
C LEU A 25 13.63 8.38 -6.31
N PHE A 26 13.60 7.77 -7.48
CA PHE A 26 13.43 8.49 -8.75
C PHE A 26 12.10 9.26 -8.80
N LEU A 27 11.01 8.64 -8.36
CA LEU A 27 9.69 9.27 -8.31
C LEU A 27 9.63 10.39 -7.26
N LEU A 28 10.23 10.20 -6.08
CA LEU A 28 10.33 11.24 -5.06
C LEU A 28 11.10 12.45 -5.58
N TRP A 29 12.24 12.23 -6.22
CA TRP A 29 13.02 13.29 -6.83
C TRP A 29 12.23 14.04 -7.92
N LYS A 30 11.50 13.32 -8.78
CA LYS A 30 10.59 13.91 -9.77
C LYS A 30 9.52 14.77 -9.10
N MET A 31 8.88 14.28 -8.04
CA MET A 31 7.84 15.03 -7.33
C MET A 31 8.41 16.26 -6.61
N ILE A 32 9.60 16.17 -6.02
CA ILE A 32 10.26 17.33 -5.40
C ILE A 32 10.48 18.44 -6.43
N LYS A 33 10.99 18.09 -7.62
CA LYS A 33 11.14 19.07 -8.71
C LYS A 33 9.81 19.69 -9.13
N LEU A 34 8.76 18.88 -9.30
CA LEU A 34 7.43 19.37 -9.64
C LEU A 34 6.84 20.26 -8.55
N ARG A 35 7.14 19.98 -7.27
CA ARG A 35 6.66 20.76 -6.13
C ARG A 35 7.21 22.18 -6.14
N VAL A 36 8.48 22.36 -6.51
CA VAL A 36 9.11 23.69 -6.65
C VAL A 36 8.36 24.51 -7.72
N VAL A 37 8.19 23.92 -8.91
CA VAL A 37 7.46 24.57 -10.03
C VAL A 37 6.00 24.88 -9.65
N GLN A 38 5.31 23.95 -9.01
CA GLN A 38 3.92 24.19 -8.58
C GLN A 38 3.80 25.28 -7.52
N LYS A 39 4.77 25.41 -6.61
CA LYS A 39 4.78 26.46 -5.58
C LYS A 39 4.85 27.85 -6.21
N GLU A 40 5.60 28.00 -7.29
CA GLU A 40 5.65 29.24 -8.07
C GLU A 40 4.30 29.52 -8.73
N LEU A 41 3.71 28.52 -9.40
CA LEU A 41 2.37 28.64 -10.03
C LEU A 41 1.21 28.86 -9.04
N LEU A 42 1.37 28.46 -7.78
CA LEU A 42 0.41 28.72 -6.69
C LEU A 42 0.41 30.16 -6.22
N ALA A 43 1.58 30.82 -6.26
CA ALA A 43 1.68 32.24 -5.93
C ALA A 43 0.86 33.09 -6.92
N GLU A 44 0.64 32.57 -8.13
CA GLU A 44 -0.03 33.27 -9.22
C GLU A 44 -1.54 32.95 -9.34
N SER A 45 -2.08 31.88 -8.73
CA SER A 45 -3.53 31.62 -8.79
C SER A 45 -4.14 30.78 -7.67
N VAL A 46 -5.32 31.19 -7.20
CA VAL A 46 -6.14 30.48 -6.18
C VAL A 46 -6.65 29.12 -6.70
N ALA A 47 -6.87 28.99 -8.02
CA ALA A 47 -7.33 27.74 -8.65
C ALA A 47 -6.34 26.56 -8.47
N ASN A 48 -5.07 26.85 -8.19
CA ASN A 48 -4.02 25.85 -7.98
C ASN A 48 -3.98 25.27 -6.56
N GLN A 49 -4.68 25.86 -5.57
CA GLN A 49 -4.61 25.43 -4.16
C GLN A 49 -5.12 24.01 -3.91
N GLU A 50 -6.24 23.61 -4.52
CA GLU A 50 -6.76 22.25 -4.35
C GLU A 50 -5.88 21.20 -5.05
N SER A 51 -5.39 21.51 -6.26
CA SER A 51 -4.49 20.61 -7.00
C SER A 51 -3.19 20.37 -6.23
N TYR A 52 -2.69 21.39 -5.52
CA TYR A 52 -1.53 21.28 -4.64
C TYR A 52 -1.79 20.41 -3.40
N LYS A 53 -2.98 20.51 -2.80
CA LYS A 53 -3.36 19.64 -1.68
C LYS A 53 -3.36 18.17 -2.10
N ILE A 54 -3.96 17.85 -3.25
CA ILE A 54 -3.97 16.49 -3.81
C ILE A 54 -2.54 16.02 -4.12
N PHE A 55 -1.74 16.88 -4.76
CA PHE A 55 -0.34 16.58 -5.05
C PHE A 55 0.46 16.28 -3.77
N ASN A 56 0.27 17.06 -2.70
CA ASN A 56 0.92 16.81 -1.42
C ASN A 56 0.47 15.50 -0.77
N LEU A 57 -0.79 15.10 -0.89
CA LEU A 57 -1.26 13.80 -0.40
C LEU A 57 -0.52 12.66 -1.11
N LEU A 58 -0.46 12.70 -2.45
CA LEU A 58 0.29 11.71 -3.24
C LEU A 58 1.79 11.74 -2.91
N PHE A 59 2.36 12.91 -2.63
CA PHE A 59 3.75 13.04 -2.22
C PHE A 59 4.00 12.35 -0.86
N TRP A 60 3.10 12.56 0.11
CA TRP A 60 3.20 11.91 1.41
C TRP A 60 2.97 10.40 1.33
N SER A 61 2.07 9.92 0.46
CA SER A 61 1.91 8.47 0.25
C SER A 61 3.19 7.85 -0.30
N LEU A 62 3.90 8.53 -1.20
CA LEU A 62 5.18 8.06 -1.73
C LEU A 62 6.32 8.12 -0.68
N ILE A 63 6.31 9.11 0.22
CA ILE A 63 7.26 9.16 1.35
C ILE A 63 7.02 7.98 2.30
N LEU A 64 5.76 7.72 2.68
CA LEU A 64 5.41 6.61 3.56
C LEU A 64 5.80 5.28 2.92
N PHE A 65 5.56 5.13 1.62
CA PHE A 65 6.00 3.99 0.84
C PHE A 65 7.54 3.85 0.86
N PHE A 66 8.29 4.94 0.66
CA PHE A 66 9.75 4.88 0.76
C PHE A 66 10.25 4.42 2.14
N PHE A 67 9.62 4.88 3.23
CA PHE A 67 9.95 4.39 4.56
C PHE A 67 9.65 2.90 4.71
N SER A 68 8.49 2.44 4.24
CA SER A 68 8.13 1.01 4.15
C SER A 68 9.26 0.21 3.50
N GLU A 69 9.71 0.65 2.33
CA GLU A 69 10.78 -0.02 1.58
C GLU A 69 12.11 -0.06 2.33
N VAL A 70 12.48 1.03 2.99
CA VAL A 70 13.71 1.11 3.77
C VAL A 70 13.63 0.17 4.97
N PHE A 71 12.50 0.10 5.69
CA PHE A 71 12.33 -0.81 6.82
C PHE A 71 12.34 -2.27 6.36
N CYS A 72 11.65 -2.60 5.27
CA CYS A 72 11.70 -3.93 4.67
C CYS A 72 13.13 -4.29 4.20
N GLY A 73 13.86 -3.34 3.61
CA GLY A 73 15.27 -3.48 3.24
C GLY A 73 16.19 -3.69 4.44
N ILE A 74 15.97 -2.97 5.54
CA ILE A 74 16.69 -3.15 6.80
C ILE A 74 16.40 -4.52 7.41
N GLU A 75 15.14 -4.95 7.42
CA GLU A 75 14.73 -6.28 7.89
C GLU A 75 15.39 -7.41 7.11
N THR A 76 15.62 -7.20 5.81
CA THR A 76 16.26 -8.19 4.94
C THR A 76 17.79 -8.11 4.98
N TYR A 77 18.37 -6.92 5.17
CA TYR A 77 19.84 -6.69 5.10
C TYR A 77 20.55 -6.78 6.46
N ILE A 78 19.91 -6.41 7.58
CA ILE A 78 20.49 -6.43 8.93
C ILE A 78 20.38 -7.83 9.58
N LEU A 79 20.74 -8.88 8.83
CA LEU A 79 20.72 -10.28 9.28
C LEU A 79 19.30 -10.85 9.35
N MET A 80 19.19 -12.16 9.16
CA MET A 80 17.95 -12.97 9.19
C MET A 80 17.30 -13.03 10.58
N ARG A 81 17.12 -11.87 11.18
CA ARG A 81 16.65 -11.55 12.51
C ARG A 81 15.77 -10.32 12.33
N SER A 82 14.49 -10.55 12.05
CA SER A 82 13.55 -9.44 12.01
C SER A 82 13.39 -8.88 13.41
N ASP A 83 13.83 -7.65 13.62
CA ASP A 83 13.38 -6.93 14.80
C ASP A 83 11.87 -6.68 14.67
N TYR A 84 11.13 -6.98 15.73
CA TYR A 84 9.69 -6.84 15.79
C TYR A 84 9.23 -5.42 15.44
N LEU A 85 9.99 -4.43 15.89
CA LEU A 85 9.73 -3.01 15.61
C LEU A 85 9.87 -2.66 14.13
N GLY A 86 10.84 -3.27 13.43
CA GLY A 86 11.01 -3.09 11.99
C GLY A 86 9.75 -3.52 11.25
N ARG A 87 9.30 -4.76 11.50
CA ARG A 87 8.13 -5.37 10.85
C ARG A 87 6.84 -4.59 11.08
N ILE A 88 6.65 -4.10 12.30
CA ILE A 88 5.52 -3.22 12.62
C ILE A 88 5.60 -1.93 11.80
N THR A 89 6.77 -1.31 11.78
CA THR A 89 6.94 -0.01 11.12
C THR A 89 6.76 -0.15 9.61
N HIS A 90 7.28 -1.22 9.02
CA HIS A 90 7.04 -1.60 7.64
C HIS A 90 5.53 -1.68 7.38
N SER A 91 4.81 -2.63 7.99
CA SER A 91 3.35 -2.81 7.78
C SER A 91 2.53 -1.52 7.99
N LEU A 92 2.82 -0.76 9.06
CA LEU A 92 2.11 0.51 9.32
C LEU A 92 2.36 1.54 8.24
N SER A 93 3.60 1.68 7.77
CA SER A 93 3.94 2.66 6.73
C SER A 93 3.40 2.27 5.36
N SER A 94 3.39 0.99 4.99
CA SER A 94 2.78 0.51 3.73
C SER A 94 1.27 0.72 3.73
N SER A 95 0.60 0.29 4.80
CA SER A 95 -0.87 0.38 4.92
C SER A 95 -1.34 1.83 4.97
N THR A 96 -0.66 2.68 5.74
CA THR A 96 -0.94 4.14 5.77
C THR A 96 -0.65 4.78 4.41
N GLY A 97 0.45 4.39 3.77
CA GLY A 97 0.82 4.87 2.44
C GLY A 97 -0.26 4.59 1.41
N LEU A 98 -0.76 3.35 1.36
CA LEU A 98 -1.85 2.96 0.45
C LEU A 98 -3.15 3.72 0.75
N ALA A 99 -3.51 3.89 2.03
CA ALA A 99 -4.69 4.66 2.43
C ALA A 99 -4.63 6.10 1.94
N VAL A 100 -3.50 6.78 2.15
CA VAL A 100 -3.31 8.17 1.68
C VAL A 100 -3.30 8.23 0.15
N PHE A 101 -2.71 7.24 -0.52
CA PHE A 101 -2.72 7.17 -1.98
C PHE A 101 -4.14 7.06 -2.55
N LEU A 102 -4.97 6.15 -2.03
CA LEU A 102 -6.36 6.00 -2.48
C LEU A 102 -7.18 7.25 -2.21
N LEU A 103 -6.95 7.95 -1.09
CA LEU A 103 -7.58 9.24 -0.84
C LEU A 103 -7.19 10.28 -1.91
N GLY A 104 -5.89 10.38 -2.22
CA GLY A 104 -5.39 11.26 -3.27
C GLY A 104 -5.99 10.94 -4.64
N LEU A 105 -6.03 9.65 -5.02
CA LEU A 105 -6.64 9.16 -6.24
C LEU A 105 -8.14 9.51 -6.32
N PHE A 106 -8.89 9.27 -5.24
CA PHE A 106 -10.31 9.60 -5.19
C PHE A 106 -10.54 11.10 -5.40
N MET A 107 -9.79 11.96 -4.69
CA MET A 107 -9.92 13.42 -4.83
C MET A 107 -9.58 13.89 -6.26
N LEU A 108 -8.61 13.25 -6.90
CA LEU A 108 -8.23 13.52 -8.29
C LEU A 108 -9.36 13.15 -9.25
N LEU A 109 -9.94 11.96 -9.10
CA LEU A 109 -11.05 11.48 -9.94
C LEU A 109 -12.33 12.28 -9.71
N ASP A 110 -12.69 12.62 -8.47
CA ASP A 110 -13.83 13.49 -8.16
C ASP A 110 -13.68 14.85 -8.86
N LYS A 111 -12.50 15.46 -8.75
CA LYS A 111 -12.24 16.76 -9.38
C LYS A 111 -12.34 16.66 -10.90
N HIS A 112 -11.64 15.72 -11.54
CA HIS A 112 -11.50 15.68 -12.99
C HIS A 112 -12.66 15.01 -13.74
N LEU A 113 -13.32 14.01 -13.14
CA LEU A 113 -14.40 13.26 -13.80
C LEU A 113 -15.78 13.68 -13.32
N ILE A 114 -15.95 14.03 -12.04
CA ILE A 114 -17.27 14.26 -11.45
C ILE A 114 -17.65 15.75 -11.48
N ARG A 115 -16.73 16.66 -11.13
CA ARG A 115 -17.04 18.10 -11.04
C ARG A 115 -17.01 18.88 -12.36
N PHE A 116 -16.30 18.40 -13.38
CA PHE A 116 -16.23 19.09 -14.69
C PHE A 116 -17.28 18.63 -15.71
N ALA A 117 -18.17 17.70 -15.35
CA ALA A 117 -19.35 17.38 -16.14
C ALA A 117 -20.42 18.50 -16.01
N LYS A 118 -20.33 19.54 -16.84
CA LYS A 118 -21.44 20.48 -17.11
C LYS A 118 -22.64 19.74 -17.75
N PRO A 119 -23.89 20.28 -17.74
CA PRO A 119 -25.15 19.66 -17.29
C PRO A 119 -25.70 18.46 -18.09
N LYS A 120 -24.96 17.93 -19.06
CA LYS A 120 -25.29 16.67 -19.73
C LYS A 120 -24.33 15.59 -19.23
N CYS A 121 -24.71 14.97 -18.12
CA CYS A 121 -24.14 13.71 -17.62
C CYS A 121 -23.93 12.71 -18.77
N MET A 122 -22.69 12.60 -19.25
CA MET A 122 -22.16 11.41 -19.90
C MET A 122 -21.28 10.77 -18.82
N PHE A 123 -21.75 9.81 -18.05
CA PHE A 123 -21.74 8.41 -18.46
C PHE A 123 -22.74 7.55 -17.67
N ILE A 124 -23.55 8.17 -16.81
CA ILE A 124 -24.54 7.49 -15.99
C ILE A 124 -25.81 8.36 -15.95
N PRO A 125 -26.90 7.98 -16.63
CA PRO A 125 -28.17 8.72 -16.63
C PRO A 125 -28.93 8.55 -15.30
N VAL A 126 -28.25 8.53 -14.16
CA VAL A 126 -28.90 8.24 -12.88
C VAL A 126 -29.54 9.49 -12.28
N CYS A 127 -29.04 10.71 -12.51
CA CYS A 127 -29.65 11.89 -11.89
C CYS A 127 -29.23 13.19 -12.60
N ARG A 128 -30.13 13.84 -13.34
CA ARG A 128 -29.85 15.15 -13.99
C ARG A 128 -29.68 16.32 -13.00
N GLU A 129 -30.04 16.16 -11.74
CA GLU A 129 -30.04 17.24 -10.73
C GLU A 129 -29.54 16.79 -9.34
N CYS A 130 -28.98 15.60 -9.26
CA CYS A 130 -28.65 14.99 -7.98
C CYS A 130 -27.15 14.76 -7.88
N THR A 131 -26.48 15.70 -7.22
CA THR A 131 -25.10 15.54 -6.80
C THR A 131 -25.06 14.66 -5.54
N LEU A 132 -23.88 14.15 -5.19
CA LEU A 132 -23.57 13.52 -3.90
C LEU A 132 -24.08 14.29 -2.66
N PHE A 133 -24.40 15.57 -2.87
CA PHE A 133 -24.64 16.60 -1.87
C PHE A 133 -26.05 17.22 -1.98
N SER A 134 -26.87 16.78 -2.93
CA SER A 134 -28.27 17.23 -3.07
C SER A 134 -29.13 16.56 -1.99
N GLU A 135 -29.72 17.38 -1.12
CA GLU A 135 -30.36 16.91 0.13
C GLU A 135 -31.66 16.11 -0.08
N ASN A 136 -32.36 16.26 -1.20
CA ASN A 136 -33.80 15.98 -1.17
C ASN A 136 -34.36 14.87 -2.06
N ASN A 137 -33.59 14.17 -2.91
CA ASN A 137 -34.14 12.99 -3.64
C ASN A 137 -33.10 11.99 -4.20
N CYS A 138 -31.86 11.98 -3.68
CA CYS A 138 -30.79 11.19 -4.27
C CYS A 138 -30.80 9.71 -3.87
N LYS A 139 -31.12 8.82 -4.82
CA LYS A 139 -30.79 7.38 -4.71
C LYS A 139 -29.28 7.17 -4.46
N PHE A 140 -28.43 8.13 -4.85
CA PHE A 140 -26.99 8.09 -4.64
C PHE A 140 -26.61 8.07 -3.15
N SER A 141 -27.27 8.84 -2.28
CA SER A 141 -26.95 8.84 -0.85
C SER A 141 -27.25 7.48 -0.20
N LYS A 142 -28.36 6.84 -0.61
CA LYS A 142 -28.68 5.47 -0.19
C LYS A 142 -27.64 4.46 -0.70
N MET A 143 -27.18 4.59 -1.94
CA MET A 143 -26.10 3.75 -2.48
C MET A 143 -24.79 3.92 -1.73
N VAL A 144 -24.43 5.16 -1.35
CA VAL A 144 -23.25 5.42 -0.52
C VAL A 144 -23.40 4.73 0.83
N ILE A 145 -24.54 4.86 1.51
CA ILE A 145 -24.77 4.16 2.79
C ILE A 145 -24.68 2.64 2.63
N ILE A 146 -25.27 2.07 1.57
CA ILE A 146 -25.15 0.63 1.27
C ILE A 146 -23.70 0.24 1.03
N PHE A 147 -22.94 1.06 0.30
CA PHE A 147 -21.51 0.85 0.08
C PHE A 147 -20.72 0.89 1.39
N PHE A 148 -20.98 1.87 2.27
CA PHE A 148 -20.39 1.92 3.60
C PHE A 148 -20.69 0.65 4.41
N LEU A 149 -21.94 0.19 4.40
CA LEU A 149 -22.34 -1.06 5.07
C LEU A 149 -21.60 -2.26 4.48
N PHE A 150 -21.47 -2.33 3.15
CA PHE A 150 -20.71 -3.39 2.49
C PHE A 150 -19.25 -3.38 2.92
N VAL A 151 -18.60 -2.20 2.94
CA VAL A 151 -17.19 -2.08 3.36
C VAL A 151 -17.04 -2.43 4.85
N LEU A 152 -17.98 -2.03 5.72
CA LEU A 152 -17.99 -2.42 7.14
C LEU A 152 -18.05 -3.95 7.28
N LEU A 153 -18.91 -4.62 6.51
CA LEU A 153 -18.99 -6.09 6.51
C LEU A 153 -17.70 -6.70 5.95
N ALA A 154 -17.09 -6.09 4.94
CA ALA A 154 -15.80 -6.50 4.41
C ALA A 154 -14.65 -6.33 5.42
N CYS A 155 -14.82 -5.56 6.51
CA CYS A 155 -13.82 -5.52 7.57
C CYS A 155 -13.82 -6.76 8.46
N LEU A 156 -14.88 -7.58 8.45
CA LEU A 156 -15.02 -8.73 9.35
C LEU A 156 -14.14 -9.94 8.97
N PRO A 157 -14.07 -10.39 7.70
CA PRO A 157 -13.32 -11.60 7.34
C PRO A 157 -11.86 -11.64 7.83
N PRO A 158 -11.06 -10.56 7.77
CA PRO A 158 -9.70 -10.59 8.28
C PRO A 158 -9.59 -10.99 9.76
N PHE A 159 -10.58 -10.66 10.61
CA PHE A 159 -10.58 -11.06 12.02
C PHE A 159 -10.66 -12.57 12.24
N PHE A 160 -11.15 -13.32 11.26
CA PHE A 160 -11.26 -14.78 11.31
C PHE A 160 -10.07 -15.49 10.65
N ALA A 161 -9.20 -14.76 9.94
CA ALA A 161 -7.99 -15.35 9.38
C ALA A 161 -7.09 -15.83 10.52
N SER A 162 -6.51 -17.03 10.42
CA SER A 162 -5.55 -17.52 11.42
C SER A 162 -4.38 -16.53 11.57
N THR A 163 -3.79 -16.48 12.76
CA THR A 163 -2.55 -15.75 13.05
C THR A 163 -1.46 -16.72 13.52
N ASP A 164 -1.57 -17.99 13.12
CA ASP A 164 -0.56 -19.01 13.42
C ASP A 164 0.71 -18.76 12.62
N TYR A 165 1.81 -19.36 13.08
CA TYR A 165 3.09 -19.27 12.38
C TYR A 165 2.93 -19.80 10.94
N MET A 166 3.34 -18.99 9.98
CA MET A 166 3.45 -19.42 8.59
C MET A 166 4.89 -19.80 8.31
N GLY A 167 5.12 -21.04 7.92
CA GLY A 167 6.42 -21.53 7.46
C GLY A 167 6.55 -21.52 5.94
N ALA A 168 7.76 -21.39 5.42
CA ALA A 168 8.09 -21.73 4.04
C ALA A 168 8.49 -23.21 3.97
N GLU A 169 7.99 -23.93 2.97
CA GLU A 169 8.38 -25.32 2.74
C GLU A 169 9.71 -25.36 2.00
N VAL A 170 10.81 -25.44 2.75
CA VAL A 170 12.19 -25.40 2.22
C VAL A 170 12.44 -26.47 1.15
N GLU A 171 11.77 -27.61 1.28
CA GLU A 171 11.87 -28.75 0.36
C GLU A 171 11.37 -28.41 -1.07
N LYS A 172 10.48 -27.43 -1.22
CA LYS A 172 9.99 -26.97 -2.54
C LYS A 172 11.04 -26.19 -3.34
N PHE A 173 12.09 -25.67 -2.69
CA PHE A 173 13.05 -24.73 -3.29
C PHE A 173 14.47 -25.29 -3.41
N THR A 174 14.64 -26.61 -3.32
CA THR A 174 15.95 -27.23 -3.49
C THR A 174 16.46 -27.08 -4.93
N LEU A 175 17.66 -26.54 -5.11
CA LEU A 175 18.29 -26.48 -6.43
C LEU A 175 18.54 -27.89 -6.98
N PRO A 176 18.45 -28.08 -8.32
CA PRO A 176 18.69 -29.37 -8.96
C PRO A 176 20.15 -29.86 -8.86
N PHE A 177 21.07 -29.04 -8.34
CA PHE A 177 22.51 -29.34 -8.28
C PHE A 177 22.95 -29.65 -6.84
N ALA A 178 23.10 -30.95 -6.53
CA ALA A 178 23.53 -31.43 -5.21
C ALA A 178 24.90 -30.87 -4.75
N GLY A 179 25.83 -30.61 -5.69
CA GLY A 179 27.17 -30.10 -5.37
C GLY A 179 27.19 -28.73 -4.70
N LEU A 180 26.29 -27.82 -5.09
CA LEU A 180 26.18 -26.48 -4.51
C LEU A 180 25.58 -26.50 -3.10
N ASN A 181 24.58 -27.36 -2.87
CA ASN A 181 24.03 -27.60 -1.53
C ASN A 181 25.12 -28.14 -0.59
N ASN A 182 25.87 -29.14 -1.02
CA ASN A 182 26.92 -29.76 -0.22
C ASN A 182 28.06 -28.79 0.13
N TRP A 183 28.45 -27.91 -0.80
CA TRP A 183 29.45 -26.89 -0.53
C TRP A 183 29.00 -25.87 0.53
N TYR A 184 27.76 -25.37 0.43
CA TYR A 184 27.20 -24.42 1.40
C TYR A 184 27.07 -25.05 2.79
N ASP A 185 26.39 -26.21 2.87
CA ASP A 185 26.11 -26.91 4.13
C ASP A 185 27.41 -27.40 4.79
N GLY A 186 28.39 -27.83 3.99
CA GLY A 186 29.66 -28.38 4.47
C GLY A 186 30.77 -27.37 4.75
N THR A 187 30.72 -26.18 4.14
CA THR A 187 31.85 -25.23 4.18
C THR A 187 31.45 -23.86 4.74
N LEU A 188 30.43 -23.23 4.16
CA LEU A 188 30.09 -21.84 4.46
C LEU A 188 29.33 -21.72 5.79
N LEU A 189 28.34 -22.59 6.03
CA LEU A 189 27.55 -22.56 7.26
C LEU A 189 28.41 -22.77 8.52
N PRO A 190 29.32 -23.77 8.59
CA PRO A 190 30.23 -23.92 9.72
C PRO A 190 31.17 -22.73 9.92
N LEU A 191 31.63 -22.08 8.83
CA LEU A 191 32.46 -20.89 8.91
C LEU A 191 31.68 -19.72 9.54
N LEU A 192 30.43 -19.49 9.12
CA LEU A 192 29.57 -18.44 9.67
C LEU A 192 29.28 -18.67 11.16
N GLN A 193 29.03 -19.92 11.56
CA GLN A 193 28.84 -20.29 12.96
C GLN A 193 30.10 -20.13 13.80
N ARG A 194 31.29 -20.35 13.22
CA ARG A 194 32.56 -20.06 13.92
C ARG A 194 32.79 -18.57 14.12
N LEU A 195 32.49 -17.76 13.10
CA LEU A 195 32.66 -16.30 13.15
C LEU A 195 31.62 -15.63 14.06
N ASN A 196 30.42 -16.20 14.15
CA ASN A 196 29.37 -15.76 15.06
C ASN A 196 28.70 -17.01 15.66
N PRO A 197 29.07 -17.41 16.90
CA PRO A 197 28.50 -18.60 17.56
C PRO A 197 26.98 -18.54 17.77
N ASN A 198 26.39 -17.33 17.73
CA ASN A 198 24.95 -17.12 17.80
C ASN A 198 24.29 -17.07 16.42
N TYR A 199 25.03 -17.40 15.34
CA TYR A 199 24.50 -17.48 13.99
C TYR A 199 23.57 -18.68 13.88
N ILE A 200 22.28 -18.39 13.97
CA ILE A 200 21.21 -19.35 13.71
C ILE A 200 21.08 -19.42 12.17
N PRO A 201 21.20 -20.61 11.54
CA PRO A 201 20.92 -20.76 10.11
C PRO A 201 19.53 -20.23 9.78
N VAL A 202 19.26 -20.01 8.51
CA VAL A 202 18.14 -19.24 7.94
C VAL A 202 16.72 -19.77 8.27
N ARG A 203 16.55 -20.64 9.27
CA ARG A 203 15.26 -21.08 9.79
C ARG A 203 14.34 -19.91 10.14
N ASN A 204 14.83 -18.78 10.63
CA ASN A 204 13.96 -17.63 10.94
C ASN A 204 13.48 -16.84 9.71
N ALA A 205 14.16 -16.91 8.56
CA ALA A 205 13.63 -16.33 7.32
C ALA A 205 12.55 -17.22 6.67
N ILE A 206 12.35 -18.41 7.23
CA ILE A 206 11.36 -19.39 6.78
C ILE A 206 10.05 -19.21 7.57
N TYR A 207 10.00 -18.42 8.65
CA TYR A 207 8.76 -18.21 9.41
C TYR A 207 8.34 -16.74 9.51
N LEU A 208 7.06 -16.48 9.25
CA LEU A 208 6.42 -15.22 9.64
C LEU A 208 5.91 -15.34 11.06
N ASP A 209 6.41 -14.48 11.95
CA ASP A 209 5.98 -14.44 13.34
C ASP A 209 4.51 -14.02 13.45
N ARG A 210 3.85 -14.36 14.55
CA ARG A 210 2.43 -14.06 14.78
C ARG A 210 2.17 -12.56 14.87
N ALA A 211 3.14 -11.81 15.38
CA ALA A 211 2.95 -10.43 15.75
C ALA A 211 2.65 -9.48 14.55
N PRO A 212 3.37 -9.53 13.41
CA PRO A 212 2.96 -8.81 12.20
C PRO A 212 1.59 -9.28 11.68
N GLN A 213 1.27 -10.57 11.76
CA GLN A 213 -0.05 -11.08 11.36
C GLN A 213 -1.18 -10.55 12.26
N ILE A 214 -0.92 -10.33 13.55
CA ILE A 214 -1.89 -9.69 14.46
C ILE A 214 -2.09 -8.22 14.07
N LEU A 215 -1.00 -7.51 13.77
CA LEU A 215 -1.09 -6.13 13.28
C LEU A 215 -1.93 -6.06 12.00
N ASP A 216 -1.57 -6.86 10.99
CA ASP A 216 -2.21 -6.83 9.67
C ASP A 216 -3.63 -7.37 9.69
N TYR A 217 -3.91 -8.46 10.41
CA TYR A 217 -5.21 -9.15 10.34
C TYR A 217 -6.16 -8.81 11.48
N ARG A 218 -5.72 -8.05 12.50
CA ARG A 218 -6.57 -7.61 13.62
C ARG A 218 -6.57 -6.10 13.77
N LEU A 219 -5.40 -5.51 14.00
CA LEU A 219 -5.31 -4.10 14.37
C LEU A 219 -5.61 -3.18 13.18
N THR A 220 -5.03 -3.44 12.00
CA THR A 220 -5.27 -2.64 10.79
C THR A 220 -6.75 -2.68 10.36
N PRO A 221 -7.42 -3.85 10.31
CA PRO A 221 -8.87 -3.94 10.11
C PRO A 221 -9.69 -3.22 11.17
N LEU A 222 -9.27 -3.26 12.44
CA LEU A 222 -9.94 -2.53 13.51
C LEU A 222 -9.87 -1.02 13.31
N VAL A 223 -8.69 -0.50 12.95
CA VAL A 223 -8.51 0.93 12.64
C VAL A 223 -9.34 1.30 11.40
N ALA A 224 -9.34 0.46 10.36
CA ALA A 224 -10.17 0.64 9.17
C ALA A 224 -11.66 0.72 9.55
N LEU A 225 -12.13 -0.19 10.40
CA LEU A 225 -13.50 -0.22 10.90
C LEU A 225 -13.86 1.07 11.65
N ILE A 226 -12.96 1.56 12.51
CA ILE A 226 -13.15 2.83 13.24
C ILE A 226 -13.28 4.00 12.24
N PHE A 227 -12.43 4.05 11.21
CA PHE A 227 -12.49 5.10 10.18
C PHE A 227 -13.78 5.04 9.36
N ILE A 228 -14.21 3.85 8.94
CA ILE A 228 -15.43 3.70 8.15
C ILE A 228 -16.68 4.02 9.00
N PHE A 229 -16.72 3.56 10.25
CA PHE A 229 -17.83 3.83 11.16
C PHE A 229 -17.93 5.31 11.50
N THR A 230 -16.81 5.94 11.85
CA THR A 230 -16.75 7.40 12.07
C THR A 230 -17.11 8.15 10.78
N GLY A 231 -16.64 7.65 9.63
CA GLY A 231 -16.98 8.18 8.33
C GLY A 231 -18.48 8.15 8.04
N LEU A 232 -19.16 7.06 8.40
CA LEU A 232 -20.61 6.92 8.26
C LEU A 232 -21.35 7.91 9.14
N ILE A 233 -20.95 8.05 10.42
CA ILE A 233 -21.55 9.03 11.34
C ILE A 233 -21.42 10.45 10.77
N LEU A 234 -20.22 10.81 10.29
CA LEU A 234 -19.98 12.13 9.69
C LEU A 234 -20.73 12.33 8.37
N TYR A 235 -20.89 11.27 7.57
CA TYR A 235 -21.68 11.29 6.33
C TYR A 235 -23.17 11.51 6.57
N LEU A 236 -23.70 11.02 7.70
CA LEU A 236 -25.09 11.24 8.09
C LEU A 236 -25.37 12.64 8.68
N ALA A 237 -24.32 13.43 8.96
CA ALA A 237 -24.49 14.79 9.43
C ALA A 237 -25.18 15.67 8.36
N LYS A 238 -25.92 16.70 8.80
CA LYS A 238 -26.54 17.68 7.89
C LYS A 238 -25.52 18.61 7.24
N ASP A 239 -24.40 18.87 7.92
CA ASP A 239 -23.36 19.77 7.43
C ASP A 239 -22.52 19.13 6.31
N GLN A 240 -22.48 19.81 5.17
CA GLN A 240 -21.76 19.43 3.96
C GLN A 240 -20.25 19.21 4.20
N ARG A 241 -19.63 20.00 5.08
CA ARG A 241 -18.21 19.85 5.41
C ARG A 241 -17.96 18.53 6.14
N ARG A 242 -18.83 18.18 7.10
CA ARG A 242 -18.78 16.88 7.80
C ARG A 242 -19.03 15.72 6.85
N ARG A 243 -19.98 15.83 5.91
CA ARG A 243 -20.21 14.77 4.92
C ARG A 243 -18.99 14.45 4.08
N THR A 244 -18.30 15.49 3.62
CA THR A 244 -17.06 15.35 2.84
C THR A 244 -15.95 14.73 3.68
N ALA A 245 -15.80 15.15 4.94
CA ALA A 245 -14.86 14.52 5.87
C ALA A 245 -15.18 13.04 6.10
N GLY A 246 -16.48 12.68 6.18
CA GLY A 246 -16.93 11.31 6.34
C GLY A 246 -16.55 10.40 5.17
N ILE A 247 -16.73 10.87 3.94
CA ILE A 247 -16.30 10.16 2.72
C ILE A 247 -14.78 9.95 2.73
N ASN A 248 -14.01 10.99 3.06
CA ASN A 248 -12.55 10.90 3.10
C ASN A 248 -12.06 9.88 4.14
N LEU A 249 -12.65 9.85 5.34
CA LEU A 249 -12.34 8.84 6.35
C LEU A 249 -12.65 7.42 5.86
N ALA A 250 -13.79 7.24 5.18
CA ALA A 250 -14.15 5.94 4.64
C ALA A 250 -13.14 5.45 3.60
N ILE A 251 -12.66 6.34 2.72
CA ILE A 251 -11.66 5.99 1.72
C ILE A 251 -10.33 5.61 2.37
N LEU A 252 -9.92 6.31 3.44
CA LEU A 252 -8.76 5.91 4.22
C LEU A 252 -8.94 4.49 4.79
N GLY A 253 -10.10 4.20 5.37
CA GLY A 253 -10.43 2.85 5.84
C GLY A 253 -10.43 1.80 4.73
N ILE A 254 -10.92 2.15 3.53
CA ILE A 254 -10.88 1.27 2.34
C ILE A 254 -9.43 0.96 1.93
N GLY A 255 -8.50 1.91 2.05
CA GLY A 255 -7.10 1.63 1.76
C GLY A 255 -6.44 0.71 2.77
N LEU A 256 -6.73 0.91 4.06
CA LEU A 256 -6.23 0.03 5.13
C LEU A 256 -6.76 -1.41 4.97
N ILE A 257 -8.05 -1.57 4.69
CA ILE A 257 -8.63 -2.90 4.48
C ILE A 257 -8.15 -3.52 3.16
N GLY A 258 -7.97 -2.71 2.12
CA GLY A 258 -7.42 -3.15 0.83
C GLY A 258 -6.02 -3.73 0.98
N PHE A 259 -5.14 -3.05 1.74
CA PHE A 259 -3.82 -3.58 2.09
C PHE A 259 -3.93 -4.90 2.86
N THR A 260 -4.83 -4.96 3.86
CA THR A 260 -5.02 -6.19 4.63
C THR A 260 -5.43 -7.37 3.74
N TYR A 261 -6.37 -7.16 2.82
CA TYR A 261 -6.80 -8.20 1.89
C TYR A 261 -5.71 -8.61 0.92
N TYR A 262 -4.92 -7.65 0.45
CA TYR A 262 -3.75 -7.91 -0.38
C TYR A 262 -2.78 -8.87 0.33
N GLU A 263 -2.37 -8.55 1.56
CA GLU A 263 -1.50 -9.40 2.37
C GLU A 263 -2.12 -10.75 2.69
N LEU A 264 -3.42 -10.77 3.04
CA LEU A 264 -4.12 -11.99 3.37
C LEU A 264 -4.20 -12.92 2.16
N VAL A 265 -4.55 -12.41 0.99
CA VAL A 265 -4.60 -13.20 -0.25
C VAL A 265 -3.21 -13.69 -0.61
N LEU A 266 -2.18 -12.84 -0.58
CA LEU A 266 -0.82 -13.24 -0.88
C LEU A 266 -0.32 -14.34 0.04
N ASN A 267 -0.48 -14.20 1.35
CA ASN A 267 0.07 -15.15 2.32
C ASN A 267 -0.78 -16.41 2.47
N ARG A 268 -2.11 -16.32 2.32
CA ARG A 268 -3.02 -17.47 2.50
C ARG A 268 -3.32 -18.24 1.21
N ALA A 269 -3.41 -17.59 0.06
CA ALA A 269 -3.67 -18.28 -1.20
C ALA A 269 -2.45 -19.08 -1.67
N THR A 270 -1.24 -18.57 -1.39
CA THR A 270 0.00 -19.26 -1.74
C THR A 270 0.38 -20.33 -0.72
N ASN A 271 -0.04 -20.15 0.55
CA ASN A 271 0.37 -20.97 1.70
C ASN A 271 1.90 -21.17 1.76
N ASP A 272 2.65 -20.19 1.25
CA ASP A 272 4.11 -20.24 1.12
C ASP A 272 4.67 -18.83 1.30
N LEU A 273 5.49 -18.65 2.33
CA LEU A 273 6.05 -17.36 2.71
C LEU A 273 6.93 -16.75 1.61
N PHE A 274 7.67 -17.57 0.84
CA PHE A 274 8.52 -17.04 -0.22
C PHE A 274 7.70 -16.55 -1.40
N VAL A 275 6.68 -17.31 -1.81
CA VAL A 275 5.79 -16.89 -2.90
C VAL A 275 4.99 -15.66 -2.48
N GLY A 276 4.52 -15.61 -1.23
CA GLY A 276 3.89 -14.43 -0.64
C GLY A 276 4.79 -13.20 -0.68
N ALA A 277 6.05 -13.32 -0.25
CA ALA A 277 7.03 -12.23 -0.28
C ALA A 277 7.38 -11.76 -1.70
N VAL A 278 7.56 -12.68 -2.66
CA VAL A 278 7.75 -12.30 -4.07
C VAL A 278 6.53 -11.55 -4.61
N GLY A 279 5.34 -12.06 -4.31
CA GLY A 279 4.09 -11.43 -4.70
C GLY A 279 3.93 -10.03 -4.10
N HIS A 280 4.33 -9.87 -2.84
CA HIS A 280 4.36 -8.59 -2.12
C HIS A 280 5.19 -7.56 -2.87
N GLU A 281 6.45 -7.90 -3.18
CA GLU A 281 7.38 -7.04 -3.91
C GLU A 281 6.91 -6.70 -5.34
N ILE A 282 6.24 -7.65 -6.01
CA ILE A 282 5.65 -7.42 -7.33
C ILE A 282 4.50 -6.40 -7.24
N GLY A 283 3.61 -6.53 -6.26
CA GLY A 283 2.51 -5.58 -6.11
C GLY A 283 2.98 -4.19 -5.70
N GLU A 284 4.06 -4.09 -4.93
CA GLU A 284 4.77 -2.84 -4.65
C GLU A 284 5.28 -2.16 -5.93
N LEU A 285 5.92 -2.93 -6.82
CA LEU A 285 6.33 -2.42 -8.13
C LEU A 285 5.14 -1.96 -8.98
N LEU A 286 4.05 -2.73 -9.00
CA LEU A 286 2.82 -2.35 -9.72
C LEU A 286 2.20 -1.06 -9.17
N TYR A 287 2.22 -0.88 -7.85
CA TYR A 287 1.80 0.35 -7.20
C TYR A 287 2.64 1.54 -7.70
N LEU A 288 3.97 1.42 -7.74
CA LEU A 288 4.84 2.48 -8.26
C LEU A 288 4.60 2.80 -9.74
N LEU A 289 4.36 1.78 -10.57
CA LEU A 289 4.03 1.96 -11.99
C LEU A 289 2.71 2.71 -12.14
N PHE A 290 1.67 2.30 -11.40
CA PHE A 290 0.38 2.99 -11.41
C PHE A 290 0.50 4.43 -10.93
N PHE A 291 1.23 4.66 -9.84
CA PHE A 291 1.54 5.98 -9.30
C PHE A 291 2.24 6.86 -10.34
N TYR A 292 3.26 6.33 -11.03
CA TYR A 292 3.98 7.06 -12.08
C TYR A 292 3.08 7.44 -13.25
N GLN A 293 2.24 6.52 -13.73
CA GLN A 293 1.29 6.82 -14.82
C GLN A 293 0.30 7.89 -14.41
N LEU A 294 -0.18 7.85 -13.17
CA LEU A 294 -1.05 8.87 -12.61
C LEU A 294 -0.36 10.23 -12.60
N LEU A 295 0.87 10.32 -12.10
CA LEU A 295 1.63 11.58 -12.15
C LEU A 295 1.82 12.08 -13.58
N LYS A 296 2.12 11.17 -14.52
CA LYS A 296 2.34 11.52 -15.93
C LYS A 296 1.10 12.15 -16.57
N ILE A 297 -0.07 11.58 -16.30
CA ILE A 297 -1.35 12.04 -16.87
C ILE A 297 -1.76 13.39 -16.30
N PHE A 298 -1.70 13.55 -14.98
CA PHE A 298 -2.33 14.68 -14.29
C PHE A 298 -1.38 15.83 -13.95
N TYR A 299 -0.07 15.59 -13.83
CA TYR A 299 0.88 16.58 -13.30
C TYR A 299 2.12 16.81 -14.17
N MET A 300 2.53 15.85 -15.01
CA MET A 300 3.74 16.01 -15.85
C MET A 300 3.46 16.51 -17.28
N ARG A 301 2.20 16.65 -17.70
CA ARG A 301 1.91 17.38 -18.94
C ARG A 301 2.06 18.88 -18.68
N PRO A 302 2.80 19.62 -19.52
CA PRO A 302 2.82 21.07 -19.40
C PRO A 302 1.38 21.57 -19.48
N PRO A 303 0.98 22.55 -18.65
CA PRO A 303 -0.26 23.25 -18.90
C PRO A 303 -0.20 23.71 -20.36
N HIS A 304 -1.14 23.29 -21.18
CA HIS A 304 -1.34 23.93 -22.47
C HIS A 304 -1.59 25.40 -22.14
N VAL A 305 -0.55 26.21 -22.28
CA VAL A 305 -0.63 27.65 -22.26
C VAL A 305 -1.55 27.99 -23.42
N LYS A 306 -2.84 28.17 -23.12
CA LYS A 306 -3.69 28.98 -23.97
C LYS A 306 -3.23 30.41 -23.73
N ILE A 307 -2.35 30.89 -24.61
CA ILE A 307 -2.31 32.30 -24.97
C ILE A 307 -3.58 32.56 -25.79
#